data_AF-A0A0C5VUR9-F1
#
_entry.id   AF-A0A0C5VUR9-F1
#
_cell.length_a   1.000
_cell.length_b   1.000
_cell.length_c   1.000
_cell.angle_alpha   90.00
_cell.angle_beta   90.00
_cell.angle_gamma   90.00
#
_symmetry.space_group_name_H-M   'P 1'
#
loop_
_entity.id
_entity.type
_entity.pdbx_description
1 polymer ?
#
loop_
_entity_poly.entity_id
_entity_poly.type
_entity_poly.pdbx_seq_one_letter_code
_entity_poly.pdbx_strand_id
1 'polypeptide(L)'
;MRKIFFLFVTVLLFNACKDNKASNDKMLLDSSGNINNVSVIIENDLWNGQVGEAIRNVLTAPVYGLPQDEPLFTLSQIPPSVFSGFVTRNRTILQIIGNKPANIEFTKNIYAQPQKVISITGQSKQEIIDIVNANAKKIVETFRNAEIAERQRQMKKSPHPYTSIKEKLGLTIEFASAYRIAKETDNFFWIRKDITTGTSNLLIYSLPFSSIKPNDSTVTQIIKIRDSIGEKHIEGGVEGTYMVTENAYTPFFKETILDNKLAFETKGIWDLKNGFMGGPFINYAVEDKINKRWVVIEGFAFAPSVEKRDYMLELESIIKSVKIE
;
A
#
# COMPACT_ATOMS: atom_id res chain seq x y z
N MET A 1 -72.58 4.82 -12.74
CA MET A 1 -71.58 3.84 -12.25
C MET A 1 -70.11 4.22 -12.54
N ARG A 2 -69.80 5.01 -13.58
CA ARG A 2 -68.42 5.41 -13.91
C ARG A 2 -67.81 6.49 -12.99
N LYS A 3 -68.64 7.33 -12.35
CA LYS A 3 -68.21 8.38 -11.39
C LYS A 3 -67.95 7.86 -9.96
N ILE A 4 -68.57 6.75 -9.57
CA ILE A 4 -68.34 6.10 -8.26
C ILE A 4 -67.01 5.32 -8.27
N PHE A 5 -66.65 4.74 -9.41
CA PHE A 5 -65.37 4.07 -9.60
C PHE A 5 -64.18 5.03 -9.49
N PHE A 6 -64.32 6.26 -10.03
CA PHE A 6 -63.29 7.29 -9.90
C PHE A 6 -63.11 7.74 -8.44
N LEU A 7 -64.19 7.85 -7.65
CA LEU A 7 -64.09 8.24 -6.25
C LEU A 7 -63.38 7.18 -5.39
N PHE A 8 -63.56 5.89 -5.72
CA PHE A 8 -62.93 4.78 -4.98
C PHE A 8 -61.42 4.65 -5.29
N VAL A 9 -61.00 5.00 -6.51
CA VAL A 9 -59.58 5.01 -6.91
C VAL A 9 -58.82 6.18 -6.28
N THR A 10 -59.46 7.34 -6.08
CA THR A 10 -58.80 8.49 -5.44
C THR A 10 -58.59 8.30 -3.94
N VAL A 11 -59.45 7.54 -3.24
CA VAL A 11 -59.33 7.28 -1.79
C VAL A 11 -58.26 6.24 -1.48
N LEU A 12 -57.93 5.35 -2.43
CA LEU A 12 -56.85 4.36 -2.28
C LEU A 12 -55.44 4.97 -2.43
N LEU A 13 -55.31 6.16 -3.03
CA LEU A 13 -54.02 6.85 -3.19
C LEU A 13 -53.57 7.62 -1.93
N PHE A 14 -54.42 7.78 -0.91
CA PHE A 14 -54.08 8.50 0.32
C PHE A 14 -53.77 7.62 1.54
N ASN A 15 -53.71 6.29 1.38
CA ASN A 15 -53.43 5.35 2.48
C ASN A 15 -52.10 4.57 2.34
N ALA A 16 -51.20 5.01 1.46
CA ALA A 16 -49.89 4.40 1.26
C ALA A 16 -48.73 5.22 1.87
N CYS A 17 -48.96 5.83 3.04
CA CYS A 17 -47.88 6.28 3.93
C CYS A 17 -48.01 5.54 5.26
N LYS A 18 -47.41 4.35 5.31
CA LYS A 18 -47.09 3.68 6.57
C LYS A 18 -45.58 3.78 6.77
N ASP A 19 -45.22 4.28 7.94
CA ASP A 19 -43.86 4.53 8.44
C ASP A 19 -42.86 3.46 8.05
N ASN A 20 -42.01 3.78 7.07
CA ASN A 20 -40.70 3.15 7.00
C ASN A 20 -39.81 3.87 7.99
N LYS A 21 -39.67 3.26 9.18
CA LYS A 21 -38.58 3.51 10.11
C LYS A 21 -37.29 3.69 9.30
N ALA A 22 -36.82 4.93 9.21
CA ALA A 22 -35.48 5.21 8.77
C ALA A 22 -34.55 4.46 9.72
N SER A 23 -33.95 3.38 9.25
CA SER A 23 -32.82 2.75 9.92
C SER A 23 -31.78 3.85 10.10
N ASN A 24 -31.53 4.22 11.35
CA ASN A 24 -30.53 5.21 11.77
C ASN A 24 -29.09 4.69 11.55
N ASP A 25 -28.85 3.87 10.51
CA ASP A 25 -27.52 3.64 10.00
C ASP A 25 -27.14 4.89 9.21
N LYS A 26 -26.47 5.83 9.88
CA LYS A 26 -25.77 6.93 9.20
C LYS A 26 -24.82 6.30 8.18
N MET A 27 -25.23 6.28 6.91
CA MET A 27 -24.38 5.82 5.82
C MET A 27 -23.16 6.75 5.77
N LEU A 28 -22.00 6.23 6.17
CA LEU A 28 -20.77 7.00 6.14
C LEU A 28 -20.38 7.25 4.69
N LEU A 29 -19.97 8.48 4.42
CA LEU A 29 -19.48 8.89 3.10
C LEU A 29 -18.10 8.29 2.83
N ASP A 30 -17.73 8.25 1.55
CA ASP A 30 -16.39 7.83 1.13
C ASP A 30 -15.31 8.73 1.72
N SER A 31 -14.21 8.11 2.16
CA SER A 31 -13.03 8.85 2.60
C SER A 31 -12.29 9.51 1.43
N SER A 32 -11.53 10.55 1.75
CA SER A 32 -10.73 11.33 0.81
C SER A 32 -9.25 11.40 1.24
N GLY A 33 -8.43 12.11 0.45
CA GLY A 33 -7.02 12.35 0.74
C GLY A 33 -6.09 11.59 -0.20
N ASN A 34 -4.95 12.23 -0.48
CA ASN A 34 -3.88 11.67 -1.31
C ASN A 34 -3.30 10.40 -0.68
N ILE A 35 -2.69 9.56 -1.51
CA ILE A 35 -1.97 8.38 -1.03
C ILE A 35 -0.78 8.81 -0.18
N ASN A 36 -0.46 8.03 0.86
CA ASN A 36 0.62 8.30 1.82
C ASN A 36 0.50 9.67 2.52
N ASN A 37 -0.71 10.25 2.63
CA ASN A 37 -0.93 11.46 3.41
C ASN A 37 -1.54 11.12 4.77
N VAL A 38 -1.02 11.69 5.86
CA VAL A 38 -1.60 11.61 7.21
C VAL A 38 -2.02 13.00 7.68
N SER A 39 -3.29 13.13 8.03
CA SER A 39 -3.86 14.33 8.64
C SER A 39 -3.58 14.34 10.14
N VAL A 40 -2.76 15.29 10.61
CA VAL A 40 -2.38 15.41 12.03
C VAL A 40 -3.22 16.51 12.67
N ILE A 41 -4.18 16.13 13.51
CA ILE A 41 -5.06 17.06 14.22
C ILE A 41 -4.41 17.44 15.54
N ILE A 42 -3.87 18.65 15.63
CA ILE A 42 -3.00 19.07 16.72
C ILE A 42 -2.96 20.60 16.85
N GLU A 43 -2.94 21.10 18.08
CA GLU A 43 -2.76 22.52 18.36
C GLU A 43 -1.40 23.04 17.86
N ASN A 44 -1.36 24.29 17.40
CA ASN A 44 -0.17 24.90 16.80
C ASN A 44 1.06 24.85 17.73
N ASP A 45 0.87 25.11 19.02
CA ASP A 45 1.95 25.11 20.01
C ASP A 45 2.56 23.72 20.24
N LEU A 46 1.76 22.66 20.10
CA LEU A 46 2.24 21.28 20.19
C LEU A 46 2.96 20.86 18.91
N TRP A 47 2.44 21.29 17.75
CA TRP A 47 3.02 20.99 16.44
C TRP A 47 4.40 21.62 16.21
N ASN A 48 4.54 22.88 16.64
CA ASN A 48 5.80 23.63 16.55
C ASN A 48 6.80 23.23 17.65
N GLY A 49 6.39 22.42 18.63
CA GLY A 49 7.23 21.94 19.72
C GLY A 49 7.64 20.47 19.60
N GLN A 50 8.13 19.92 20.72
CA GLN A 50 8.67 18.56 20.84
C GLN A 50 7.66 17.45 20.49
N VAL A 51 6.35 17.67 20.71
CA VAL A 51 5.31 16.70 20.34
C VAL A 51 5.25 16.55 18.81
N GLY A 52 5.20 17.67 18.08
CA GLY A 52 5.22 17.65 16.62
C GLY A 52 6.52 17.08 16.06
N GLU A 53 7.66 17.33 16.72
CA GLU A 53 8.94 16.73 16.36
C GLU A 53 8.92 15.21 16.51
N ALA A 54 8.43 14.68 17.64
CA ALA A 54 8.29 13.23 17.85
C ALA A 54 7.39 12.58 16.77
N ILE A 55 6.29 13.23 16.41
CA ILE A 55 5.40 12.76 15.35
C ILE A 55 6.12 12.73 13.99
N ARG A 56 6.86 13.79 13.64
CA ARG A 56 7.65 13.85 12.40
C ARG A 56 8.71 12.74 12.39
N ASN A 57 9.48 12.57 13.46
CA ASN A 57 10.50 11.52 13.56
C ASN A 57 9.96 10.11 13.31
N VAL A 58 8.71 9.84 13.71
CA VAL A 58 8.05 8.54 13.48
C VAL A 58 7.44 8.45 12.08
N LEU A 59 6.65 9.43 11.66
CA LEU A 59 5.83 9.34 10.43
C LEU A 59 6.53 9.83 9.17
N THR A 60 7.62 10.58 9.29
CA THR A 60 8.43 11.04 8.16
C THR A 60 9.81 10.40 8.13
N ALA A 61 9.98 9.26 8.83
CA ALA A 61 11.18 8.45 8.69
C ALA A 61 11.41 8.09 7.20
N PRO A 62 12.66 7.92 6.75
CA PRO A 62 12.94 7.57 5.36
C PRO A 62 12.37 6.19 5.01
N VAL A 63 11.82 6.06 3.79
CA VAL A 63 11.42 4.78 3.23
C VAL A 63 12.67 4.00 2.85
N TYR A 64 12.88 2.84 3.47
CA TYR A 64 14.01 1.98 3.15
C TYR A 64 13.95 1.50 1.69
N GLY A 65 15.11 1.50 1.03
CA GLY A 65 15.30 0.89 -0.29
C GLY A 65 14.98 1.84 -1.45
N LEU A 66 14.87 3.14 -1.16
CA LEU A 66 14.81 4.18 -2.18
C LEU A 66 16.21 4.76 -2.44
N PRO A 67 16.50 5.21 -3.68
CA PRO A 67 17.77 5.87 -4.01
C PRO A 67 17.92 7.26 -3.39
N GLN A 68 16.81 7.87 -2.98
CA GLN A 68 16.77 9.16 -2.29
C GLN A 68 15.84 9.02 -1.08
N ASP A 69 16.18 9.70 0.01
CA ASP A 69 15.35 9.69 1.21
C ASP A 69 14.01 10.37 0.93
N GLU A 70 12.94 9.57 0.98
CA GLU A 70 11.56 10.06 0.90
C GLU A 70 10.81 9.64 2.17
N PRO A 71 9.99 10.51 2.77
CA PRO A 71 9.33 10.24 4.05
C PRO A 71 8.23 9.19 3.90
N LEU A 72 8.02 8.32 4.91
CA LEU A 72 6.94 7.33 4.91
C LEU A 72 5.57 7.94 4.57
N PHE A 73 5.28 9.12 5.13
CA PHE A 73 4.05 9.86 4.90
C PHE A 73 4.32 11.35 4.68
N THR A 74 3.48 11.98 3.86
CA THR A 74 3.32 13.43 3.82
C THR A 74 2.36 13.84 4.94
N LEU A 75 2.75 14.78 5.80
CA LEU A 75 1.93 15.21 6.92
C LEU A 75 1.19 16.51 6.60
N SER A 76 -0.11 16.53 6.90
CA SER A 76 -0.94 17.73 6.83
C SER A 76 -1.38 18.12 8.23
N GLN A 77 -0.79 19.17 8.80
CA GLN A 77 -1.22 19.71 10.09
C GLN A 77 -2.59 20.37 9.96
N ILE A 78 -3.50 20.05 10.88
CA ILE A 78 -4.84 20.63 10.95
C ILE A 78 -5.13 21.06 12.40
N PRO A 79 -5.30 22.37 12.66
CA PRO A 79 -5.74 22.84 13.97
C PRO A 79 -7.12 22.27 14.34
N PRO A 80 -7.38 21.87 15.60
CA PRO A 80 -8.66 21.30 16.00
C PRO A 80 -9.87 22.20 15.72
N SER A 81 -9.69 23.52 15.79
CA SER A 81 -10.75 24.51 15.50
C SER A 81 -11.31 24.45 14.07
N VAL A 82 -10.55 23.92 13.12
CA VAL A 82 -10.96 23.78 11.71
C VAL A 82 -11.23 22.32 11.32
N PHE A 83 -11.12 21.38 12.26
CA PHE A 83 -11.38 19.96 12.02
C PHE A 83 -12.89 19.68 11.97
N SER A 84 -13.51 20.00 10.84
CA SER A 84 -14.94 19.83 10.62
C SER A 84 -15.28 19.55 9.14
N GLY A 85 -16.52 19.15 8.86
CA GLY A 85 -17.04 19.03 7.50
C GLY A 85 -16.27 18.05 6.62
N PHE A 86 -15.68 18.53 5.52
CA PHE A 86 -14.92 17.69 4.58
C PHE A 86 -13.57 17.23 5.15
N VAL A 87 -12.96 18.02 6.03
CA VAL A 87 -11.61 17.73 6.59
C VAL A 87 -11.62 16.46 7.44
N THR A 88 -12.75 16.15 8.07
CA THR A 88 -12.91 14.92 8.87
C THR A 88 -12.95 13.66 8.03
N ARG A 89 -13.10 13.76 6.70
CA ARG A 89 -13.19 12.61 5.79
C ARG A 89 -11.84 12.07 5.33
N ASN A 90 -10.73 12.70 5.73
CA ASN A 90 -9.39 12.20 5.40
C ASN A 90 -9.22 10.75 5.88
N ARG A 91 -8.66 9.90 5.02
CA ARG A 91 -8.58 8.44 5.24
C ARG A 91 -7.70 8.05 6.42
N THR A 92 -6.62 8.76 6.68
CA THR A 92 -5.73 8.50 7.82
C THR A 92 -5.58 9.75 8.67
N ILE A 93 -5.90 9.62 9.96
CA ILE A 93 -5.94 10.73 10.89
C ILE A 93 -5.17 10.34 12.15
N LEU A 94 -4.22 11.18 12.56
CA LEU A 94 -3.61 11.15 13.88
C LEU A 94 -4.10 12.35 14.68
N GLN A 95 -4.85 12.12 15.74
CA GLN A 95 -5.40 13.17 16.58
C GLN A 95 -4.67 13.24 17.92
N ILE A 96 -4.19 14.42 18.30
CA ILE A 96 -3.51 14.68 19.57
C ILE A 96 -4.42 15.53 20.45
N ILE A 97 -4.70 15.06 21.66
CA ILE A 97 -5.62 15.71 22.60
C ILE A 97 -4.93 15.87 23.96
N GLY A 98 -4.60 17.10 24.34
CA GLY A 98 -4.04 17.41 25.66
C GLY A 98 -5.08 17.39 26.78
N ASN A 99 -4.61 17.51 28.03
CA ASN A 99 -5.40 17.64 29.25
C ASN A 99 -6.39 16.47 29.48
N LYS A 100 -6.00 15.27 29.09
CA LYS A 100 -6.76 14.03 29.29
C LYS A 100 -5.83 12.91 29.79
N PRO A 101 -6.35 11.88 30.49
CA PRO A 101 -5.55 10.74 30.88
C PRO A 101 -4.79 10.12 29.70
N ALA A 102 -3.55 9.71 29.93
CA ALA A 102 -2.67 9.10 28.95
C ALA A 102 -3.32 7.86 28.32
N ASN A 103 -3.55 7.88 27.00
CA ASN A 103 -4.14 6.76 26.27
C ASN A 103 -3.82 6.82 24.77
N ILE A 104 -3.92 5.68 24.09
CA ILE A 104 -3.91 5.58 22.63
C ILE A 104 -5.07 4.70 22.16
N GLU A 105 -5.85 5.21 21.23
CA GLU A 105 -7.00 4.51 20.66
C GLU A 105 -6.87 4.39 19.14
N PHE A 106 -7.14 3.19 18.62
CA PHE A 106 -7.11 2.88 17.19
C PHE A 106 -8.53 2.57 16.73
N THR A 107 -9.14 3.50 16.00
CA THR A 107 -10.54 3.38 15.56
C THR A 107 -10.64 3.35 14.04
N LYS A 108 -11.77 2.87 13.55
CA LYS A 108 -12.08 2.79 12.12
C LYS A 108 -13.38 3.52 11.85
N ASN A 109 -13.46 4.16 10.69
CA ASN A 109 -14.70 4.70 10.14
C ASN A 109 -15.47 5.62 11.11
N ILE A 110 -14.80 6.58 11.76
CA ILE A 110 -15.49 7.54 12.64
C ILE A 110 -16.32 8.52 11.81
N TYR A 111 -15.73 9.05 10.73
CA TYR A 111 -16.32 10.15 9.95
C TYR A 111 -16.58 9.77 8.47
N ALA A 112 -15.79 8.84 7.94
CA ALA A 112 -15.87 8.39 6.54
C ALA A 112 -15.38 6.94 6.43
N GLN A 113 -15.58 6.29 5.27
CA GLN A 113 -15.13 4.91 5.05
C GLN A 113 -14.43 4.72 3.69
N PRO A 114 -13.35 3.93 3.60
CA PRO A 114 -12.58 3.38 4.73
C PRO A 114 -11.74 4.47 5.42
N GLN A 115 -11.65 4.46 6.75
CA GLN A 115 -10.87 5.43 7.52
C GLN A 115 -10.17 4.78 8.71
N LYS A 116 -8.95 5.25 9.02
CA LYS A 116 -8.22 4.97 10.25
C LYS A 116 -8.02 6.25 11.04
N VAL A 117 -8.43 6.25 12.29
CA VAL A 117 -8.16 7.34 13.22
C VAL A 117 -7.37 6.78 14.40
N ILE A 118 -6.23 7.40 14.70
CA ILE A 118 -5.43 7.12 15.89
C ILE A 118 -5.53 8.34 16.77
N SER A 119 -6.08 8.18 17.98
CA SER A 119 -6.22 9.27 18.95
C SER A 119 -5.26 9.06 20.11
N ILE A 120 -4.40 10.03 20.38
CA ILE A 120 -3.45 10.02 21.49
C ILE A 120 -3.84 11.12 22.47
N THR A 121 -4.01 10.74 23.74
CA THR A 121 -4.29 11.66 24.84
C THR A 121 -3.16 11.66 25.85
N GLY A 122 -2.97 12.78 26.55
CA GLY A 122 -2.02 12.90 27.66
C GLY A 122 -2.20 14.20 28.46
N GLN A 123 -1.78 14.18 29.73
CA GLN A 123 -1.80 15.36 30.61
C GLN A 123 -0.61 16.27 30.33
N SER A 124 0.53 15.71 29.92
CA SER A 124 1.76 16.45 29.62
C SER A 124 2.26 16.19 28.19
N LYS A 125 3.11 17.10 27.69
CA LYS A 125 3.81 16.92 26.41
C LYS A 125 4.66 15.64 26.41
N GLN A 126 5.32 15.34 27.53
CA GLN A 126 6.18 14.17 27.65
C GLN A 126 5.39 12.86 27.55
N GLU A 127 4.25 12.76 28.23
CA GLU A 127 3.38 11.58 28.13
C GLU A 127 2.93 11.29 26.69
N ILE A 128 2.57 12.33 25.94
CA ILE A 128 2.18 12.19 24.53
C ILE A 128 3.37 11.69 23.69
N ILE A 129 4.57 12.24 23.90
CA ILE A 129 5.79 11.83 23.20
C ILE A 129 6.12 10.37 23.52
N ASP A 130 6.01 9.96 24.78
CA ASP A 130 6.29 8.59 25.22
C ASP A 130 5.32 7.60 24.56
N ILE A 131 4.02 7.96 24.46
CA ILE A 131 3.03 7.14 23.76
C ILE A 131 3.35 7.03 22.27
N VAL A 132 3.68 8.14 21.59
CA VAL A 132 4.04 8.16 20.17
C VAL A 132 5.23 7.23 19.91
N ASN A 133 6.29 7.35 20.71
CA ASN A 133 7.51 6.56 20.54
C ASN A 133 7.29 5.09 20.87
N ALA A 134 6.63 4.77 21.99
CA ALA A 134 6.34 3.40 22.39
C ALA A 134 5.45 2.65 21.38
N ASN A 135 4.62 3.37 20.62
CA ASN A 135 3.69 2.80 19.63
C ASN A 135 4.09 3.08 18.18
N ALA A 136 5.28 3.63 17.92
CA ALA A 136 5.71 4.12 16.62
C ALA A 136 5.47 3.08 15.50
N LYS A 137 5.94 1.84 15.70
CA LYS A 137 5.76 0.74 14.75
C LYS A 137 4.28 0.46 14.44
N LYS A 138 3.43 0.36 15.48
CA LYS A 138 2.01 0.06 15.32
C LYS A 138 1.23 1.20 14.64
N ILE A 139 1.61 2.45 14.92
CA ILE A 139 1.05 3.64 14.26
C ILE A 139 1.37 3.58 12.77
N VAL A 140 2.65 3.42 12.42
CA VAL A 140 3.12 3.35 11.04
C VAL A 140 2.46 2.19 10.28
N GLU A 141 2.44 1.00 10.87
CA GLU A 141 1.81 -0.19 10.26
C GLU A 141 0.31 0.01 10.03
N THR A 142 -0.39 0.66 10.97
CA THR A 142 -1.83 0.93 10.84
C THR A 142 -2.12 1.82 9.63
N PHE A 143 -1.37 2.91 9.46
CA PHE A 143 -1.56 3.81 8.32
C PHE A 143 -1.07 3.19 7.01
N ARG A 144 0.10 2.54 6.98
CA ARG A 144 0.61 1.87 5.76
C ARG A 144 -0.36 0.80 5.25
N ASN A 145 -0.94 0.00 6.14
CA ASN A 145 -1.92 -1.01 5.76
C ASN A 145 -3.22 -0.39 5.22
N ALA A 146 -3.62 0.78 5.70
CA ALA A 146 -4.76 1.52 5.16
C ALA A 146 -4.47 2.06 3.74
N GLU A 147 -3.27 2.59 3.52
CA GLU A 147 -2.83 3.05 2.20
C GLU A 147 -2.70 1.90 1.20
N ILE A 148 -2.16 0.75 1.62
CA ILE A 148 -2.09 -0.46 0.79
C ILE A 148 -3.49 -0.91 0.36
N ALA A 149 -4.42 -0.99 1.31
CA ALA A 149 -5.80 -1.40 1.05
C ALA A 149 -6.52 -0.40 0.13
N GLU A 150 -6.28 0.90 0.29
CA GLU A 150 -6.83 1.91 -0.60
C GLU A 150 -6.29 1.79 -2.02
N ARG A 151 -4.98 1.57 -2.20
CA ARG A 151 -4.42 1.29 -3.53
C ARG A 151 -5.07 0.07 -4.17
N GLN A 152 -5.23 -1.02 -3.42
CA GLN A 152 -5.94 -2.22 -3.91
C GLN A 152 -7.40 -1.90 -4.29
N ARG A 153 -8.12 -1.14 -3.47
CA ARG A 153 -9.49 -0.69 -3.78
C ARG A 153 -9.54 0.13 -5.07
N GLN A 154 -8.58 1.02 -5.29
CA GLN A 154 -8.50 1.84 -6.51
C GLN A 154 -8.22 0.98 -7.76
N MET A 155 -7.32 -0.01 -7.65
CA MET A 155 -7.01 -0.93 -8.75
C MET A 155 -8.22 -1.79 -9.16
N LYS A 156 -9.07 -2.18 -8.21
CA LYS A 156 -10.33 -2.92 -8.46
C LYS A 156 -11.35 -2.19 -9.32
N LYS A 157 -11.22 -0.86 -9.49
CA LYS A 157 -12.14 -0.09 -10.35
C LYS A 157 -11.98 -0.43 -11.83
N SER A 158 -10.79 -0.87 -12.24
CA SER A 158 -10.51 -1.33 -13.60
C SER A 158 -9.47 -2.44 -13.54
N PRO A 159 -9.86 -3.69 -13.21
CA PRO A 159 -8.93 -4.80 -13.07
C PRO A 159 -8.37 -5.23 -14.42
N HIS A 160 -7.18 -5.83 -14.42
CA HIS A 160 -6.64 -6.45 -15.63
C HIS A 160 -7.48 -7.66 -16.11
N PRO A 161 -7.47 -7.98 -17.41
CA PRO A 161 -8.23 -9.10 -17.96
C PRO A 161 -7.44 -10.42 -18.05
N TYR A 162 -6.15 -10.43 -17.72
CA TYR A 162 -5.25 -11.57 -17.97
C TYR A 162 -5.59 -12.82 -17.12
N THR A 163 -6.05 -13.90 -17.77
CA THR A 163 -6.25 -15.22 -17.16
C THR A 163 -5.00 -16.09 -17.19
N SER A 164 -4.07 -15.81 -18.11
CA SER A 164 -2.85 -16.61 -18.33
C SER A 164 -1.97 -16.76 -17.09
N ILE A 165 -1.94 -15.75 -16.20
CA ILE A 165 -1.22 -15.81 -14.92
C ILE A 165 -1.75 -16.97 -14.07
N LYS A 166 -3.07 -17.11 -13.96
CA LYS A 166 -3.69 -18.19 -13.21
C LYS A 166 -3.47 -19.54 -13.90
N GLU A 167 -3.68 -19.59 -15.20
CA GLU A 167 -3.56 -20.83 -15.98
C GLU A 167 -2.14 -21.43 -15.94
N LYS A 168 -1.11 -20.57 -15.99
CA LYS A 168 0.29 -21.00 -16.06
C LYS A 168 0.98 -21.07 -14.70
N LEU A 169 0.67 -20.15 -13.79
CA LEU A 169 1.32 -20.08 -12.48
C LEU A 169 0.43 -20.58 -11.33
N GLY A 170 -0.86 -20.87 -11.52
CA GLY A 170 -1.72 -21.31 -10.41
C GLY A 170 -1.84 -20.27 -9.29
N LEU A 171 -1.88 -18.98 -9.67
CA LEU A 171 -2.07 -17.88 -8.73
C LEU A 171 -2.94 -16.78 -9.33
N THR A 172 -3.57 -16.00 -8.47
CA THR A 172 -4.24 -14.76 -8.85
C THR A 172 -3.54 -13.59 -8.18
N ILE A 173 -3.57 -12.43 -8.83
CA ILE A 173 -2.98 -11.18 -8.34
C ILE A 173 -3.85 -10.04 -8.87
N GLU A 174 -3.96 -8.94 -8.13
CA GLU A 174 -4.78 -7.80 -8.49
C GLU A 174 -3.90 -6.60 -8.90
N PHE A 175 -4.11 -6.11 -10.11
CA PHE A 175 -3.53 -4.84 -10.59
C PHE A 175 -4.45 -4.16 -11.61
N ALA A 176 -4.24 -2.87 -11.81
CA ALA A 176 -5.05 -2.08 -12.74
C ALA A 176 -4.80 -2.47 -14.21
N SER A 177 -5.82 -2.36 -15.05
CA SER A 177 -5.79 -2.59 -16.51
C SER A 177 -4.77 -1.73 -17.27
N ALA A 178 -4.23 -0.68 -16.63
CA ALA A 178 -3.15 0.14 -17.18
C ALA A 178 -1.83 -0.62 -17.32
N TYR A 179 -1.62 -1.70 -16.55
CA TYR A 179 -0.47 -2.58 -16.71
C TYR A 179 -0.68 -3.54 -17.88
N ARG A 180 0.39 -3.80 -18.64
CA ARG A 180 0.39 -4.67 -19.81
C ARG A 180 1.46 -5.74 -19.68
N ILE A 181 1.17 -6.95 -20.15
CA ILE A 181 2.17 -8.02 -20.26
C ILE A 181 3.16 -7.65 -21.36
N ALA A 182 4.43 -7.46 -21.00
CA ALA A 182 5.55 -7.22 -21.92
C ALA A 182 6.20 -8.53 -22.38
N LYS A 183 6.25 -9.54 -21.50
CA LYS A 183 6.77 -10.87 -21.81
C LYS A 183 6.04 -11.92 -20.98
N GLU A 184 5.68 -13.03 -21.60
CA GLU A 184 5.04 -14.16 -20.95
C GLU A 184 5.65 -15.47 -21.46
N THR A 185 5.89 -16.39 -20.53
CA THR A 185 6.30 -17.78 -20.76
C THR A 185 5.56 -18.67 -19.75
N ASP A 186 5.82 -19.97 -19.73
CA ASP A 186 5.13 -20.89 -18.81
C ASP A 186 5.40 -20.61 -17.33
N ASN A 187 6.59 -20.08 -16.99
CA ASN A 187 6.98 -19.85 -15.60
C ASN A 187 7.47 -18.43 -15.29
N PHE A 188 7.32 -17.48 -16.23
CA PHE A 188 7.77 -16.09 -16.07
C PHE A 188 6.84 -15.11 -16.80
N PHE A 189 6.52 -14.02 -16.11
CA PHE A 189 5.75 -12.88 -16.58
C PHE A 189 6.48 -11.59 -16.26
N TRP A 190 6.65 -10.73 -17.26
CA TRP A 190 7.02 -9.33 -17.09
C TRP A 190 5.83 -8.46 -17.48
N ILE A 191 5.37 -7.66 -16.52
CA ILE A 191 4.21 -6.78 -16.63
C ILE A 191 4.68 -5.36 -16.38
N ARG A 192 4.27 -4.41 -17.23
CA ARG A 192 4.74 -3.02 -17.18
C ARG A 192 3.58 -2.03 -17.32
N LYS A 193 3.69 -0.92 -16.60
CA LYS A 193 2.86 0.28 -16.75
C LYS A 193 3.77 1.46 -17.06
N ASP A 194 3.49 2.18 -18.14
CA ASP A 194 4.15 3.45 -18.42
C ASP A 194 3.65 4.53 -17.45
N ILE A 195 4.57 5.32 -16.93
CA ILE A 195 4.32 6.49 -16.10
C ILE A 195 4.97 7.70 -16.77
N THR A 196 4.59 8.91 -16.37
CA THR A 196 4.98 10.16 -17.06
C THR A 196 6.48 10.27 -17.37
N THR A 197 7.35 9.84 -16.45
CA THR A 197 8.80 9.97 -16.59
C THR A 197 9.52 8.62 -16.72
N GLY A 198 8.80 7.50 -16.84
CA GLY A 198 9.42 6.17 -16.87
C GLY A 198 8.43 5.02 -16.80
N THR A 199 8.70 4.03 -15.95
CA THR A 199 7.95 2.76 -15.92
C THR A 199 7.82 2.18 -14.51
N SER A 200 6.66 1.61 -14.19
CA SER A 200 6.49 0.67 -13.07
C SER A 200 6.41 -0.75 -13.63
N ASN A 201 7.16 -1.68 -13.06
CA ASN A 201 7.31 -3.03 -13.58
C ASN A 201 7.04 -4.05 -12.48
N LEU A 202 6.46 -5.17 -12.88
CA LEU A 202 6.20 -6.34 -12.06
C LEU A 202 6.77 -7.57 -12.77
N LEU A 203 7.55 -8.36 -12.05
CA LEU A 203 7.97 -9.70 -12.46
C LEU A 203 7.24 -10.72 -11.60
N ILE A 204 6.74 -11.78 -12.22
CA ILE A 204 6.15 -12.93 -11.54
C ILE A 204 6.76 -14.18 -12.13
N TYR A 205 7.42 -14.99 -11.33
CA TYR A 205 8.02 -16.23 -11.81
C TYR A 205 8.08 -17.31 -10.74
N SER A 206 8.14 -18.56 -11.20
CA SER A 206 8.31 -19.72 -10.31
C SER A 206 9.70 -20.34 -10.44
N LEU A 207 10.21 -20.82 -9.33
CA LEU A 207 11.50 -21.49 -9.22
C LEU A 207 11.32 -22.87 -8.55
N PRO A 208 12.16 -23.87 -8.89
CA PRO A 208 12.19 -25.14 -8.15
C PRO A 208 12.36 -24.90 -6.64
N PHE A 209 11.73 -25.73 -5.80
CA PHE A 209 11.82 -25.61 -4.33
C PHE A 209 13.25 -25.55 -3.80
N SER A 210 14.18 -26.25 -4.46
CA SER A 210 15.60 -26.31 -4.11
C SER A 210 16.39 -25.02 -4.38
N SER A 211 15.79 -24.03 -5.05
CA SER A 211 16.48 -22.80 -5.50
C SER A 211 16.85 -21.88 -4.34
N ILE A 212 16.05 -21.87 -3.27
CA ILE A 212 16.31 -21.09 -2.06
C ILE A 212 16.36 -22.05 -0.88
N LYS A 213 17.48 -22.07 -0.18
CA LYS A 213 17.68 -22.82 1.06
C LYS A 213 17.72 -21.83 2.23
N PRO A 214 16.66 -21.73 3.06
CA PRO A 214 16.63 -20.83 4.19
C PRO A 214 17.80 -21.09 5.16
N ASN A 215 18.69 -20.11 5.28
CA ASN A 215 19.86 -20.06 6.16
C ASN A 215 20.42 -18.62 6.23
N ASP A 216 21.57 -18.42 6.87
CA ASP A 216 22.20 -17.11 7.03
C ASP A 216 22.58 -16.43 5.70
N SER A 217 22.68 -17.18 4.60
CA SER A 217 22.97 -16.67 3.25
C SER A 217 21.72 -16.48 2.38
N THR A 218 20.51 -16.57 2.93
CA THR A 218 19.25 -16.48 2.16
C THR A 218 19.17 -15.21 1.31
N VAL A 219 19.51 -14.04 1.89
CA VAL A 219 19.50 -12.77 1.15
C VAL A 219 20.43 -12.82 -0.07
N THR A 220 21.63 -13.39 0.08
CA THR A 220 22.60 -13.52 -1.02
C THR A 220 22.09 -14.47 -2.11
N GLN A 221 21.39 -15.54 -1.73
CA GLN A 221 20.75 -16.45 -2.69
C GLN A 221 19.68 -15.71 -3.51
N ILE A 222 18.81 -14.93 -2.84
CA ILE A 222 17.75 -14.15 -3.50
C ILE A 222 18.34 -13.13 -4.49
N ILE A 223 19.37 -12.38 -4.08
CA ILE A 223 20.02 -11.40 -4.97
C ILE A 223 20.66 -12.07 -6.19
N LYS A 224 21.37 -13.21 -6.01
CA LYS A 224 21.94 -13.95 -7.14
C LYS A 224 20.87 -14.44 -8.12
N ILE A 225 19.74 -14.93 -7.61
CA ILE A 225 18.60 -15.36 -8.44
C ILE A 225 18.03 -14.16 -9.19
N ARG A 226 17.80 -13.05 -8.50
CA ARG A 226 17.28 -11.81 -9.09
C ARG A 226 18.17 -11.33 -10.23
N ASP A 227 19.47 -11.23 -9.99
CA ASP A 227 20.43 -10.77 -11.01
C ASP A 227 20.47 -11.72 -12.21
N SER A 228 20.36 -13.03 -12.00
CA SER A 228 20.26 -14.01 -13.09
C SER A 228 18.97 -13.85 -13.91
N ILE A 229 17.84 -13.56 -13.27
CA ILE A 229 16.59 -13.27 -13.95
C ILE A 229 16.67 -11.94 -14.70
N GLY A 230 17.27 -10.91 -14.10
CA GLY A 230 17.51 -9.61 -14.70
C GLY A 230 18.37 -9.70 -15.96
N GLU A 231 19.52 -10.39 -15.88
CA GLU A 231 20.42 -10.64 -17.02
C GLU A 231 19.71 -11.34 -18.19
N LYS A 232 18.86 -12.33 -17.89
CA LYS A 232 18.20 -13.14 -18.92
C LYS A 232 16.95 -12.49 -19.52
N HIS A 233 16.24 -11.67 -18.76
CA HIS A 233 14.90 -11.21 -19.14
C HIS A 233 14.74 -9.70 -19.25
N ILE A 234 15.63 -8.91 -18.64
CA ILE A 234 15.51 -7.45 -18.53
C ILE A 234 16.78 -6.80 -19.10
N GLU A 235 16.87 -6.82 -20.43
CA GLU A 235 17.93 -6.19 -21.20
C GLU A 235 17.70 -4.67 -21.28
N GLY A 236 18.79 -3.89 -21.30
CA GLY A 236 18.74 -2.47 -21.56
C GLY A 236 18.69 -2.15 -23.05
N GLY A 237 18.64 -0.85 -23.38
CA GLY A 237 18.56 -0.39 -24.77
C GLY A 237 19.85 -0.58 -25.59
N VAL A 238 20.94 -0.99 -24.94
CA VAL A 238 22.25 -1.24 -25.57
C VAL A 238 22.65 -2.69 -25.32
N GLU A 239 23.20 -3.35 -26.34
CA GLU A 239 23.69 -4.72 -26.22
C GLU A 239 24.69 -4.87 -25.06
N GLY A 240 24.57 -5.94 -24.28
CA GLY A 240 25.42 -6.19 -23.12
C GLY A 240 25.06 -5.38 -21.86
N THR A 241 23.92 -4.67 -21.87
CA THR A 241 23.36 -4.00 -20.68
C THR A 241 22.15 -4.77 -20.14
N TYR A 242 22.09 -4.95 -18.83
CA TYR A 242 21.03 -5.71 -18.18
C TYR A 242 20.85 -5.34 -16.71
N MET A 243 19.67 -5.63 -16.17
CA MET A 243 19.33 -5.31 -14.79
C MET A 243 20.12 -6.17 -13.79
N VAL A 244 20.71 -5.51 -12.79
CA VAL A 244 21.33 -6.13 -11.61
C VAL A 244 20.92 -5.38 -10.34
N THR A 245 21.17 -5.94 -9.18
CA THR A 245 21.08 -5.24 -7.89
C THR A 245 22.32 -4.36 -7.70
N GLU A 246 22.10 -3.12 -7.25
CA GLU A 246 23.20 -2.22 -6.87
C GLU A 246 23.95 -2.80 -5.66
N ASN A 247 25.28 -2.83 -5.75
CA ASN A 247 26.14 -3.47 -4.74
C ASN A 247 26.69 -2.50 -3.67
N ALA A 248 26.38 -1.21 -3.76
CA ALA A 248 26.88 -0.20 -2.81
C ALA A 248 26.22 -0.33 -1.42
N TYR A 249 25.03 -0.93 -1.35
CA TYR A 249 24.27 -1.08 -0.12
C TYR A 249 23.74 -2.50 0.04
N THR A 250 23.76 -3.02 1.26
CA THR A 250 23.12 -4.30 1.58
C THR A 250 21.61 -4.16 1.45
N PRO A 251 20.95 -4.99 0.62
CA PRO A 251 19.49 -4.98 0.53
C PRO A 251 18.87 -5.29 1.89
N PHE A 252 17.75 -4.62 2.19
CA PHE A 252 16.94 -5.02 3.34
C PHE A 252 16.41 -6.41 3.11
N PHE A 253 16.38 -7.19 4.18
CA PHE A 253 15.87 -8.54 4.20
C PHE A 253 15.02 -8.72 5.44
N LYS A 254 13.84 -9.30 5.26
CA LYS A 254 12.95 -9.64 6.35
C LYS A 254 12.14 -10.89 6.02
N GLU A 255 12.00 -11.76 7.02
CA GLU A 255 11.00 -12.82 6.98
C GLU A 255 9.60 -12.26 7.29
N THR A 256 8.62 -12.66 6.49
CA THR A 256 7.24 -12.23 6.61
C THR A 256 6.27 -13.31 6.15
N ILE A 257 4.98 -12.97 6.15
CA ILE A 257 3.90 -13.85 5.70
C ILE A 257 3.18 -13.14 4.56
N LEU A 258 3.04 -13.83 3.43
CA LEU A 258 2.24 -13.40 2.30
C LEU A 258 1.30 -14.54 1.92
N ASP A 259 0.00 -14.25 1.82
CA ASP A 259 -1.04 -15.24 1.57
C ASP A 259 -0.98 -16.47 2.51
N ASN A 260 -0.76 -16.21 3.81
CA ASN A 260 -0.58 -17.22 4.86
C ASN A 260 0.59 -18.20 4.63
N LYS A 261 1.54 -17.85 3.78
CA LYS A 261 2.74 -18.63 3.47
C LYS A 261 3.98 -17.85 3.90
N LEU A 262 5.03 -18.57 4.27
CA LEU A 262 6.34 -17.98 4.55
C LEU A 262 6.81 -17.21 3.32
N ALA A 263 7.29 -15.99 3.52
CA ALA A 263 7.85 -15.19 2.45
C ALA A 263 9.09 -14.43 2.92
N PHE A 264 10.03 -14.24 1.99
CA PHE A 264 11.17 -13.35 2.20
C PHE A 264 10.94 -12.05 1.45
N GLU A 265 10.85 -10.95 2.18
CA GLU A 265 10.81 -9.60 1.64
C GLU A 265 12.23 -9.07 1.49
N THR A 266 12.57 -8.65 0.27
CA THR A 266 13.81 -7.92 -0.01
C THR A 266 13.54 -6.58 -0.67
N LYS A 267 14.29 -5.56 -0.27
CA LYS A 267 14.21 -4.20 -0.83
C LYS A 267 15.60 -3.66 -1.09
N GLY A 268 15.76 -2.93 -2.19
CA GLY A 268 17.02 -2.32 -2.54
C GLY A 268 16.91 -1.53 -3.82
N ILE A 269 18.07 -1.23 -4.39
CA ILE A 269 18.18 -0.50 -5.64
C ILE A 269 18.66 -1.47 -6.72
N TRP A 270 18.10 -1.34 -7.90
CA TRP A 270 18.58 -1.98 -9.12
C TRP A 270 19.29 -0.94 -9.97
N ASP A 271 20.28 -1.40 -10.72
CA ASP A 271 20.98 -0.60 -11.72
C ASP A 271 21.15 -1.41 -13.00
N LEU A 272 21.36 -0.72 -14.10
CA LEU A 272 21.60 -1.33 -15.39
C LEU A 272 23.12 -1.50 -15.53
N LYS A 273 23.59 -2.75 -15.47
CA LYS A 273 25.00 -3.04 -15.65
C LYS A 273 25.46 -2.50 -17.01
N ASN A 274 26.59 -1.80 -17.03
CA ASN A 274 27.13 -1.11 -18.21
C ASN A 274 26.19 -0.03 -18.81
N GLY A 275 25.25 0.50 -18.03
CA GLY A 275 24.33 1.57 -18.43
C GLY A 275 24.11 2.62 -17.34
N PHE A 276 23.13 3.50 -17.54
CA PHE A 276 22.85 4.66 -16.65
C PHE A 276 21.37 4.71 -16.21
N MET A 277 20.81 3.57 -15.81
CA MET A 277 19.41 3.46 -15.39
C MET A 277 19.29 2.65 -14.11
N GLY A 278 18.64 3.20 -13.10
CA GLY A 278 18.37 2.46 -11.88
C GLY A 278 17.11 2.94 -11.18
N GLY A 279 16.82 2.29 -10.05
CA GLY A 279 15.69 2.65 -9.21
C GLY A 279 15.43 1.64 -8.11
N PRO A 280 14.39 1.85 -7.30
CA PRO A 280 14.04 0.96 -6.21
C PRO A 280 13.35 -0.31 -6.71
N PHE A 281 13.54 -1.40 -5.96
CA PHE A 281 12.76 -2.62 -6.08
C PHE A 281 12.24 -3.11 -4.72
N ILE A 282 11.16 -3.88 -4.76
CA ILE A 282 10.62 -4.67 -3.67
C ILE A 282 10.32 -6.07 -4.21
N ASN A 283 10.82 -7.09 -3.53
CA ASN A 283 10.74 -8.48 -3.97
C ASN A 283 10.21 -9.35 -2.83
N TYR A 284 9.26 -10.23 -3.16
CA TYR A 284 8.76 -11.27 -2.28
C TYR A 284 9.03 -12.63 -2.89
N ALA A 285 9.82 -13.46 -2.20
CA ALA A 285 9.95 -14.89 -2.51
C ALA A 285 9.05 -15.68 -1.55
N VAL A 286 7.94 -16.22 -2.07
CA VAL A 286 6.91 -16.93 -1.30
C VAL A 286 7.11 -18.44 -1.40
N GLU A 287 7.13 -19.11 -0.26
CA GLU A 287 7.28 -20.56 -0.16
C GLU A 287 5.96 -21.26 -0.47
N ASP A 288 5.89 -21.96 -1.61
CA ASP A 288 4.73 -22.74 -2.03
C ASP A 288 5.02 -24.24 -1.88
N LYS A 289 4.78 -24.74 -0.66
CA LYS A 289 5.03 -26.15 -0.30
C LYS A 289 4.13 -27.13 -1.04
N ILE A 290 2.90 -26.72 -1.37
CA ILE A 290 1.91 -27.58 -2.04
C ILE A 290 2.41 -27.92 -3.44
N ASN A 291 2.81 -26.90 -4.19
CA ASN A 291 3.30 -27.05 -5.56
C ASN A 291 4.82 -27.27 -5.64
N LYS A 292 5.51 -27.44 -4.49
CA LYS A 292 6.96 -27.68 -4.38
C LYS A 292 7.78 -26.66 -5.20
N ARG A 293 7.53 -25.38 -4.97
CA ARG A 293 8.21 -24.28 -5.68
C ARG A 293 8.35 -23.05 -4.80
N TRP A 294 9.15 -22.10 -5.27
CA TRP A 294 9.09 -20.72 -4.83
C TRP A 294 8.34 -19.91 -5.89
N VAL A 295 7.47 -19.00 -5.45
CA VAL A 295 6.86 -17.98 -6.29
C VAL A 295 7.51 -16.66 -5.94
N VAL A 296 8.18 -16.05 -6.91
CA VAL A 296 8.82 -14.74 -6.73
C VAL A 296 7.99 -13.68 -7.43
N ILE A 297 7.68 -12.62 -6.70
CA ILE A 297 6.94 -11.47 -7.19
C ILE A 297 7.77 -10.23 -6.87
N GLU A 298 8.23 -9.54 -7.91
CA GLU A 298 9.09 -8.37 -7.78
C GLU A 298 8.44 -7.17 -8.44
N GLY A 299 8.38 -6.06 -7.71
CA GLY A 299 8.05 -4.76 -8.26
C GLY A 299 9.29 -3.87 -8.32
N PHE A 300 9.54 -3.22 -9.44
CA PHE A 300 10.60 -2.21 -9.57
C PHE A 300 10.15 -1.01 -10.39
N ALA A 301 10.69 0.16 -10.06
CA ALA A 301 10.35 1.40 -10.75
C ALA A 301 11.58 2.03 -11.40
N PHE A 302 11.42 2.50 -12.64
CA PHE A 302 12.30 3.47 -13.28
C PHE A 302 11.52 4.79 -13.34
N ALA A 303 11.89 5.78 -12.55
CA ALA A 303 11.21 7.07 -12.52
C ALA A 303 12.23 8.18 -12.23
N PRO A 304 13.04 8.57 -13.23
CA PRO A 304 14.03 9.63 -13.07
C PRO A 304 13.34 10.94 -12.65
N SER A 305 14.05 11.70 -11.81
CA SER A 305 13.69 13.07 -11.42
C SER A 305 12.36 13.25 -10.67
N VAL A 306 11.71 12.17 -10.24
CA VAL A 306 10.49 12.21 -9.41
C VAL A 306 10.61 11.31 -8.19
N GLU A 307 9.81 11.60 -7.17
CA GLU A 307 9.62 10.75 -5.99
C GLU A 307 9.08 9.36 -6.39
N LYS A 308 9.54 8.32 -5.68
CA LYS A 308 9.32 6.91 -6.02
C LYS A 308 8.51 6.17 -4.96
N ARG A 309 8.36 6.72 -3.75
CA ARG A 309 7.62 6.12 -2.63
C ARG A 309 6.23 5.63 -3.04
N ASP A 310 5.48 6.46 -3.76
CA ASP A 310 4.10 6.13 -4.12
C ASP A 310 4.02 5.04 -5.19
N TYR A 311 4.97 4.99 -6.12
CA TYR A 311 5.11 3.87 -7.05
C TYR A 311 5.48 2.57 -6.32
N MET A 312 6.37 2.65 -5.34
CA MET A 312 6.74 1.48 -4.55
C MET A 312 5.60 0.98 -3.66
N LEU A 313 4.79 1.88 -3.09
CA LEU A 313 3.56 1.49 -2.39
C LEU A 313 2.58 0.78 -3.32
N GLU A 314 2.38 1.30 -4.54
CA GLU A 314 1.51 0.65 -5.52
C GLU A 314 1.99 -0.76 -5.88
N LEU A 315 3.29 -0.92 -6.15
CA LEU A 315 3.88 -2.22 -6.46
C LEU A 315 3.76 -3.18 -5.27
N GLU A 316 4.04 -2.72 -4.05
CA GLU A 316 3.83 -3.49 -2.81
C GLU A 316 2.36 -3.91 -2.66
N SER A 317 1.41 -3.01 -2.95
CA SER A 317 -0.03 -3.30 -2.93
C SER A 317 -0.44 -4.39 -3.92
N ILE A 318 0.15 -4.38 -5.12
CA ILE A 318 -0.07 -5.43 -6.12
C ILE A 318 0.46 -6.76 -5.58
N ILE A 319 1.70 -6.80 -5.11
CA ILE A 319 2.31 -8.04 -4.58
C ILE A 319 1.49 -8.59 -3.41
N LYS A 320 1.03 -7.73 -2.50
CA LYS A 320 0.23 -8.11 -1.33
C LYS A 320 -1.19 -8.59 -1.65
N SER A 321 -1.64 -8.45 -2.90
CA SER A 321 -2.94 -8.98 -3.34
C SER A 321 -2.88 -10.44 -3.80
N VAL A 322 -1.67 -11.03 -3.92
CA VAL A 322 -1.52 -12.38 -4.46
C VAL A 322 -2.27 -13.42 -3.65
N LYS A 323 -2.86 -14.39 -4.36
CA LYS A 323 -3.41 -15.64 -3.85
C LYS A 323 -2.79 -16.80 -4.60
N ILE A 324 -2.09 -17.68 -3.88
CA ILE A 324 -1.43 -18.86 -4.44
C ILE A 324 -2.30 -20.07 -4.14
N GLU A 325 -2.74 -20.77 -5.18
CA GLU A 325 -3.67 -21.90 -5.14
C GLU A 325 -2.97 -23.24 -4.88
#